data_AF-A0A534MNI3-F1
#
_entry.id   AF-A0A534MNI3-F1
#
_cell.length_a   1.000
_cell.length_b   1.000
_cell.length_c   1.000
_cell.angle_alpha   90.00
_cell.angle_beta   90.00
_cell.angle_gamma   90.00
#
_symmetry.space_group_name_H-M   'P 1'
#
loop_
_entity.id
_entity.type
_entity.pdbx_description
1 polymer ?
#
loop_
_entity_poly.entity_id
_entity_poly.type
_entity_poly.pdbx_seq_one_letter_code
_entity_poly.pdbx_strand_id
1 'polypeptide(L)'
;MEVSAGEWGQLAEVLKGVPGPTHWFTPEFPNFEGPSGITLRWAKTGSSTWGSALLPEGQNTPRYLGLGFYCYVARATNDQLLLWRHVGEQRKPRRWDLVRMSVFDTGELGPIDWLPDVEPGDPVCYTTGLVANVDIPATWQQGRYSFEFPEAFKATPEVIMLVSVYHNLGGLEQALYIVHPQENAINVVLLDWWNEGDFDFGYQWITKVGRGPGGRLFGTGFRINPFVVKETGEFIEWIQPPSDSLGSQRIPP
;
A
#
# COMPACT_ATOMS: atom_id res chain seq x y z
N MET A 1 11.21 29.13 -10.53
CA MET A 1 11.96 28.54 -9.41
C MET A 1 12.40 27.17 -9.87
N GLU A 2 13.69 27.05 -10.18
CA GLU A 2 14.29 25.76 -10.51
C GLU A 2 14.25 24.90 -9.25
N VAL A 3 13.47 23.82 -9.26
CA VAL A 3 13.59 22.78 -8.24
C VAL A 3 15.03 22.28 -8.33
N SER A 4 15.76 22.29 -7.22
CA SER A 4 17.11 21.77 -7.22
C SER A 4 17.05 20.31 -7.67
N ALA A 5 17.84 19.92 -8.68
CA ALA A 5 17.88 18.54 -9.18
C ALA A 5 18.08 17.48 -8.05
N GLY A 6 18.55 17.93 -6.88
CA GLY A 6 18.67 17.13 -5.67
C GLY A 6 17.35 16.63 -5.08
N GLU A 7 16.25 17.41 -5.13
CA GLU A 7 14.98 16.99 -4.51
C GLU A 7 14.25 15.94 -5.34
N TRP A 8 14.31 16.04 -6.67
CA TRP A 8 13.83 14.98 -7.55
C TRP A 8 14.63 13.68 -7.37
N GLY A 9 15.96 13.77 -7.25
CA GLY A 9 16.81 12.62 -6.98
C GLY A 9 16.46 11.95 -5.64
N GLN A 10 16.26 12.74 -4.58
CA GLN A 10 15.85 12.23 -3.27
C GLN A 10 14.46 11.57 -3.32
N LEU A 11 13.49 12.20 -3.95
CA LEU A 11 12.16 11.64 -4.19
C LEU A 11 12.26 10.28 -4.88
N ALA A 12 13.01 10.21 -5.99
CA ALA A 12 13.15 8.99 -6.77
C ALA A 12 13.75 7.85 -5.95
N GLU A 13 14.78 8.12 -5.14
CA GLU A 13 15.36 7.11 -4.25
C GLU A 13 14.39 6.66 -3.15
N VAL A 14 13.68 7.59 -2.51
CA VAL A 14 12.66 7.24 -1.50
C VAL A 14 11.58 6.35 -2.11
N LEU A 15 11.03 6.72 -3.27
CA LEU A 15 9.90 6.02 -3.86
C LEU A 15 10.22 4.65 -4.45
N LYS A 16 11.50 4.32 -4.73
CA LYS A 16 11.90 2.95 -5.14
C LYS A 16 11.56 1.90 -4.07
N GLY A 17 11.68 2.27 -2.80
CA GLY A 17 11.40 1.38 -1.67
C GLY A 17 9.95 1.43 -1.16
N VAL A 18 9.14 2.36 -1.68
CA VAL A 18 7.77 2.58 -1.21
C VAL A 18 6.82 1.73 -2.05
N PRO A 19 6.05 0.82 -1.43
CA PRO A 19 5.12 -0.01 -2.17
C PRO A 19 3.92 0.81 -2.66
N GLY A 20 3.52 0.54 -3.89
CA GLY A 20 2.25 1.04 -4.44
C GLY A 20 1.18 -0.05 -4.46
N PRO A 21 -0.08 0.30 -4.75
CA PRO A 21 -1.16 -0.68 -4.76
C PRO A 21 -1.11 -1.62 -5.97
N THR A 22 -1.64 -2.83 -5.79
CA THR A 22 -2.04 -3.69 -6.90
C THR A 22 -3.11 -3.00 -7.76
N HIS A 23 -3.15 -3.24 -9.07
CA HIS A 23 -2.27 -4.12 -9.84
C HIS A 23 -1.12 -3.36 -10.52
N TRP A 24 -1.16 -2.02 -10.53
CA TRP A 24 -0.26 -1.19 -11.34
C TRP A 24 1.21 -1.37 -10.95
N PHE A 25 1.48 -1.50 -9.64
CA PHE A 25 2.83 -1.60 -9.07
C PHE A 25 3.32 -3.05 -8.85
N THR A 26 2.58 -4.05 -9.35
CA THR A 26 2.96 -5.48 -9.24
C THR A 26 4.43 -5.77 -9.61
N PRO A 27 4.99 -5.20 -10.71
CA PRO A 27 6.38 -5.47 -11.07
C PRO A 27 7.43 -4.95 -10.09
N GLU A 28 7.04 -4.06 -9.17
CA GLU A 28 7.93 -3.45 -8.18
C GLU A 28 7.90 -4.18 -6.83
N PHE A 29 7.03 -5.17 -6.68
CA PHE A 29 6.90 -5.90 -5.43
C PHE A 29 8.13 -6.79 -5.16
N PRO A 30 8.52 -6.95 -3.88
CA PRO A 30 9.64 -7.80 -3.53
C PRO A 30 9.39 -9.26 -3.94
N ASN A 31 10.45 -9.93 -4.41
CA ASN A 31 10.49 -11.39 -4.57
C ASN A 31 10.78 -12.05 -3.23
N PHE A 32 10.34 -13.28 -2.99
CA PHE A 32 10.53 -13.99 -1.72
C PHE A 32 11.09 -15.37 -1.95
N GLU A 33 11.75 -15.93 -0.94
CA GLU A 33 11.98 -17.38 -0.90
C GLU A 33 10.71 -18.06 -0.39
N GLY A 34 10.27 -19.09 -1.09
CA GLY A 34 9.04 -19.82 -0.85
C GLY A 34 9.28 -21.23 -0.30
N PRO A 35 8.26 -22.08 -0.31
CA PRO A 35 8.37 -23.45 0.17
C PRO A 35 9.45 -24.23 -0.57
N SER A 36 10.26 -24.99 0.17
CA SER A 36 11.39 -25.75 -0.39
C SER A 36 12.45 -24.89 -1.09
N GLY A 37 12.57 -23.61 -0.74
CA GLY A 37 13.61 -22.71 -1.25
C GLY A 37 13.37 -22.17 -2.65
N ILE A 38 12.14 -22.27 -3.18
CA ILE A 38 11.82 -21.75 -4.51
C ILE A 38 11.74 -20.22 -4.49
N THR A 39 12.29 -19.54 -5.50
CA THR A 39 12.06 -18.10 -5.65
C THR A 39 10.62 -17.85 -6.08
N LEU A 40 9.90 -17.04 -5.31
CA LEU A 40 8.56 -16.54 -5.60
C LEU A 40 8.64 -15.10 -6.13
N ARG A 41 7.90 -14.84 -7.21
CA ARG A 41 7.75 -13.52 -7.84
C ARG A 41 6.30 -13.14 -8.02
N TRP A 42 6.05 -11.84 -8.07
CA TRP A 42 4.72 -11.31 -8.37
C TRP A 42 4.48 -11.22 -9.88
N ALA A 43 3.26 -11.55 -10.31
CA ALA A 43 2.83 -11.41 -11.68
C ALA A 43 1.41 -10.84 -11.75
N LYS A 44 1.15 -9.99 -12.76
CA LYS A 44 -0.22 -9.54 -13.07
C LYS A 44 -1.02 -10.73 -13.59
N THR A 45 -2.25 -10.91 -13.11
CA THR A 45 -3.05 -12.08 -13.54
C THR A 45 -3.80 -11.85 -14.86
N GLY A 46 -4.00 -10.59 -15.25
CA GLY A 46 -4.86 -10.21 -16.38
C GLY A 46 -6.36 -10.35 -16.11
N SER A 47 -6.75 -10.79 -14.91
CA SER A 47 -8.14 -10.89 -14.47
C SER A 47 -8.74 -9.50 -14.19
N SER A 48 -10.06 -9.38 -14.37
CA SER A 48 -10.84 -8.21 -13.95
C SER A 48 -11.09 -8.15 -12.45
N THR A 49 -10.82 -9.23 -11.70
CA THR A 49 -11.03 -9.34 -10.26
C THR A 49 -9.73 -9.45 -9.47
N TRP A 50 -8.75 -10.16 -10.03
CA TRP A 50 -7.45 -10.41 -9.40
C TRP A 50 -6.37 -9.56 -10.06
N GLY A 51 -5.76 -8.64 -9.31
CA GLY A 51 -4.68 -7.80 -9.82
C GLY A 51 -3.38 -8.55 -9.98
N SER A 52 -3.01 -9.35 -8.98
CA SER A 52 -1.67 -9.93 -8.85
C SER A 52 -1.71 -11.33 -8.25
N ALA A 53 -0.73 -12.16 -8.59
CA ALA A 53 -0.49 -13.45 -7.95
C ALA A 53 1.00 -13.63 -7.63
N LEU A 54 1.30 -14.30 -6.52
CA LEU A 54 2.63 -14.74 -6.13
C LEU A 54 2.86 -16.17 -6.64
N LEU A 55 3.89 -16.37 -7.45
CA LEU A 55 4.12 -17.57 -8.25
C LEU A 55 5.61 -17.95 -8.22
N PRO A 56 6.00 -19.20 -8.48
CA PRO A 56 7.41 -19.53 -8.72
C PRO A 56 8.00 -18.76 -9.90
N GLU A 57 9.27 -18.40 -9.79
CA GLU A 57 10.02 -17.83 -10.90
C GLU A 57 10.02 -18.77 -12.12
N GLY A 58 9.80 -18.21 -13.31
CA GLY A 58 9.69 -18.98 -14.55
C GLY A 58 8.42 -19.82 -14.71
N GLN A 59 7.50 -19.84 -13.75
CA GLN A 59 6.26 -20.62 -13.80
C GLN A 59 5.02 -19.72 -13.64
N ASN A 60 3.87 -20.23 -14.08
CA ASN A 60 2.57 -19.58 -13.90
C ASN A 60 1.66 -20.32 -12.90
N THR A 61 2.08 -21.51 -12.47
CA THR A 61 1.40 -22.39 -11.50
C THR A 61 2.44 -23.24 -10.77
N PRO A 62 2.20 -23.65 -9.52
CA PRO A 62 1.04 -23.26 -8.69
C PRO A 62 1.11 -21.77 -8.30
N ARG A 63 -0.01 -21.23 -7.84
CA ARG A 63 -0.07 -19.88 -7.26
C ARG A 63 -0.02 -20.03 -5.74
N TYR A 64 0.63 -19.12 -5.03
CA TYR A 64 0.77 -19.20 -3.57
C TYR A 64 -0.03 -18.12 -2.83
N LEU A 65 -0.29 -17.00 -3.49
CA LEU A 65 -1.06 -15.89 -2.95
C LEU A 65 -1.73 -15.14 -4.11
N GLY A 66 -3.02 -14.82 -3.98
CA GLY A 66 -3.76 -14.00 -4.92
C GLY A 66 -4.17 -12.68 -4.29
N LEU A 67 -3.97 -11.57 -5.01
CA LEU A 67 -4.37 -10.23 -4.58
C LEU A 67 -5.32 -9.60 -5.60
N GLY A 68 -6.43 -9.03 -5.12
CA GLY A 68 -7.28 -8.13 -5.90
C GLY A 68 -6.60 -6.78 -6.11
N PHE A 69 -7.37 -5.74 -6.39
CA PHE A 69 -6.87 -4.37 -6.54
C PHE A 69 -6.69 -3.70 -5.17
N TYR A 70 -5.86 -2.66 -5.10
CA TYR A 70 -5.63 -1.84 -3.89
C TYR A 70 -5.06 -2.61 -2.68
N CYS A 71 -4.34 -3.69 -2.93
CA CYS A 71 -3.49 -4.35 -1.94
C CYS A 71 -2.08 -3.79 -2.03
N TYR A 72 -1.44 -3.55 -0.89
CA TYR A 72 -0.04 -3.15 -0.82
C TYR A 72 0.79 -4.30 -0.29
N VAL A 73 2.00 -4.45 -0.84
CA VAL A 73 2.92 -5.54 -0.49
C VAL A 73 4.25 -4.94 -0.06
N ALA A 74 4.71 -5.33 1.12
CA ALA A 74 6.05 -5.01 1.59
C ALA A 74 6.73 -6.23 2.19
N ARG A 75 8.01 -6.09 2.51
CA ARG A 75 8.76 -7.08 3.28
C ARG A 75 8.64 -6.74 4.76
N ALA A 76 8.17 -7.68 5.58
CA ALA A 76 8.25 -7.57 7.05
C ALA A 76 9.65 -8.01 7.53
N THR A 77 10.08 -9.19 7.08
CA THR A 77 11.42 -9.75 7.29
C THR A 77 11.85 -10.52 6.02
N ASN A 78 13.03 -11.14 5.99
CA ASN A 78 13.48 -11.87 4.79
C ASN A 78 12.47 -12.95 4.36
N ASP A 79 11.89 -13.65 5.33
CA ASP A 79 10.99 -14.80 5.12
C ASP A 79 9.52 -14.44 5.39
N GLN A 80 9.24 -13.15 5.68
CA GLN A 80 7.90 -12.68 5.96
C GLN A 80 7.46 -11.56 5.05
N LEU A 81 6.27 -11.76 4.50
CA LEU A 81 5.58 -10.84 3.62
C LEU A 81 4.53 -10.07 4.41
N LEU A 82 4.51 -8.74 4.25
CA LEU A 82 3.50 -7.86 4.81
C LEU A 82 2.49 -7.47 3.71
N LEU A 83 1.20 -7.55 4.04
CA LEU A 83 0.12 -6.97 3.26
C LEU A 83 -0.66 -5.95 4.07
N TRP A 84 -1.15 -4.91 3.40
CA TRP A 84 -2.29 -4.13 3.90
C TRP A 84 -3.26 -3.75 2.78
N ARG A 85 -4.52 -3.63 3.16
CA ARG A 85 -5.66 -3.30 2.28
C ARG A 85 -6.85 -2.88 3.12
N HIS A 86 -7.72 -2.10 2.54
CA HIS A 86 -9.05 -1.89 3.11
C HIS A 86 -9.85 -3.19 3.06
N VAL A 87 -10.54 -3.49 4.16
CA VAL A 87 -11.50 -4.59 4.27
C VAL A 87 -12.82 -4.04 4.82
N GLY A 88 -13.94 -4.66 4.48
CA GLY A 88 -15.22 -4.10 4.93
C GLY A 88 -16.46 -4.79 4.38
N GLU A 89 -17.60 -4.48 5.01
CA GLU A 89 -18.89 -5.04 4.63
C GLU A 89 -19.37 -4.41 3.32
N GLN A 90 -19.69 -5.27 2.36
CA GLN A 90 -20.06 -4.87 1.00
C GLN A 90 -21.55 -4.57 0.85
N ARG A 91 -22.28 -4.61 1.97
CA ARG A 91 -23.66 -4.16 2.05
C ARG A 91 -23.71 -2.66 1.80
N LYS A 92 -24.73 -2.20 1.07
CA LYS A 92 -24.88 -0.78 0.74
C LYS A 92 -25.40 -0.01 1.97
N PRO A 93 -24.83 1.17 2.29
CA PRO A 93 -23.66 1.79 1.66
C PRO A 93 -22.37 1.05 2.03
N ARG A 94 -21.48 0.82 1.04
CA ARG A 94 -20.21 0.13 1.26
C ARG A 94 -19.42 0.87 2.33
N ARG A 95 -18.95 0.13 3.33
CA ARG A 95 -18.18 0.65 4.46
C ARG A 95 -16.84 -0.06 4.51
N TRP A 96 -15.78 0.67 4.16
CA TRP A 96 -14.40 0.20 4.29
C TRP A 96 -13.80 0.68 5.61
N ASP A 97 -14.51 0.38 6.70
CA ASP A 97 -14.24 0.95 8.03
C ASP A 97 -12.98 0.36 8.69
N LEU A 98 -12.29 -0.55 8.01
CA LEU A 98 -11.11 -1.24 8.51
C LEU A 98 -10.00 -1.27 7.46
N VAL A 99 -8.77 -1.12 7.93
CA VAL A 99 -7.55 -1.52 7.21
C VAL A 99 -7.03 -2.76 7.88
N ARG A 100 -6.88 -3.85 7.12
CA ARG A 100 -6.30 -5.09 7.63
C ARG A 100 -4.84 -5.17 7.26
N MET A 101 -3.99 -5.37 8.25
CA MET A 101 -2.60 -5.79 8.05
C MET A 101 -2.49 -7.30 8.22
N SER A 102 -1.70 -7.94 7.36
CA SER A 102 -1.44 -9.38 7.40
C SER A 102 0.05 -9.65 7.25
N VAL A 103 0.58 -10.55 8.08
CA VAL A 103 1.93 -11.10 7.91
C VAL A 103 1.81 -12.56 7.48
N PHE A 104 2.51 -12.91 6.41
CA PHE A 104 2.63 -14.27 5.91
C PHE A 104 4.07 -14.75 6.04
N ASP A 105 4.25 -15.99 6.45
CA ASP A 105 5.49 -16.74 6.30
C ASP A 105 5.52 -17.30 4.88
N THR A 106 6.54 -16.91 4.11
CA THR A 106 6.62 -17.27 2.69
C THR A 106 7.04 -18.72 2.47
N GLY A 107 7.75 -19.33 3.42
CA GLY A 107 8.15 -20.74 3.38
C GLY A 107 6.99 -21.71 3.64
N GLU A 108 5.95 -21.24 4.34
CA GLU A 108 4.77 -22.02 4.72
C GLU A 108 3.55 -21.76 3.82
N LEU A 109 3.73 -21.04 2.70
CA LEU A 109 2.66 -20.79 1.74
C LEU A 109 2.26 -22.08 1.00
N GLY A 110 0.98 -22.41 1.04
CA GLY A 110 0.41 -23.52 0.29
C GLY A 110 -0.02 -23.10 -1.12
N PRO A 111 -0.07 -24.05 -2.07
CA PRO A 111 -0.59 -23.77 -3.40
C PRO A 111 -2.09 -23.45 -3.35
N ILE A 112 -2.52 -22.63 -4.32
CA ILE A 112 -3.89 -22.24 -4.61
C ILE A 112 -4.19 -22.77 -6.02
N ASP A 113 -5.10 -23.72 -6.11
CA ASP A 113 -5.46 -24.37 -7.36
C ASP A 113 -6.29 -23.46 -8.28
N TRP A 114 -7.03 -22.52 -7.68
CA TRP A 114 -7.93 -21.61 -8.39
C TRP A 114 -8.11 -20.30 -7.61
N LEU A 115 -8.12 -19.18 -8.34
CA LEU A 115 -8.50 -17.89 -7.77
C LEU A 115 -10.02 -17.75 -7.92
N PRO A 116 -10.81 -17.89 -6.83
CA PRO A 116 -12.27 -17.85 -6.92
C PRO A 116 -12.75 -16.52 -7.50
N ASP A 117 -13.90 -16.56 -8.19
CA ASP A 117 -14.65 -15.34 -8.45
C ASP A 117 -14.99 -14.69 -7.10
N VAL A 118 -14.61 -13.42 -6.93
CA VAL A 118 -14.62 -12.78 -5.61
C VAL A 118 -16.05 -12.51 -5.17
N GLU A 119 -16.48 -13.14 -4.07
CA GLU A 119 -17.49 -12.57 -3.17
C GLU A 119 -16.82 -11.80 -2.03
N PRO A 120 -17.48 -10.77 -1.48
CA PRO A 120 -16.82 -9.48 -1.38
C PRO A 120 -16.38 -9.13 0.07
N GLY A 121 -15.22 -8.49 0.25
CA GLY A 121 -14.84 -7.86 1.54
C GLY A 121 -13.36 -7.91 1.92
N ASP A 122 -12.60 -8.91 1.43
CA ASP A 122 -11.14 -8.99 1.60
C ASP A 122 -10.50 -9.50 0.28
N PRO A 123 -9.77 -8.67 -0.48
CA PRO A 123 -9.23 -9.01 -1.79
C PRO A 123 -7.94 -9.85 -1.72
N VAL A 124 -7.86 -10.84 -0.81
CA VAL A 124 -6.68 -11.69 -0.61
C VAL A 124 -7.09 -13.16 -0.58
N CYS A 125 -6.46 -14.01 -1.40
CA CYS A 125 -6.69 -15.45 -1.47
C CYS A 125 -5.41 -16.21 -1.14
N TYR A 126 -5.48 -17.16 -0.20
CA TYR A 126 -4.40 -18.03 0.27
C TYR A 126 -4.97 -19.31 0.88
N THR A 127 -4.13 -20.34 1.05
CA THR A 127 -4.50 -21.58 1.75
C THR A 127 -3.81 -21.73 3.11
N THR A 128 -2.51 -21.46 3.17
CA THR A 128 -1.68 -21.55 4.39
C THR A 128 -0.63 -20.43 4.39
N GLY A 129 0.23 -20.38 5.42
CA GLY A 129 1.30 -19.39 5.56
C GLY A 129 0.89 -18.09 6.24
N LEU A 130 -0.39 -17.86 6.56
CA LEU A 130 -0.78 -16.71 7.38
C LEU A 130 -0.25 -16.87 8.81
N VAL A 131 0.55 -15.91 9.28
CA VAL A 131 1.09 -15.87 10.64
C VAL A 131 0.17 -15.09 11.57
N ALA A 132 -0.22 -13.87 11.14
CA ALA A 132 -1.07 -13.00 11.95
C ALA A 132 -1.81 -11.97 11.09
N ASN A 133 -2.99 -11.60 11.57
CA ASN A 133 -3.78 -10.48 11.06
C ASN A 133 -4.09 -9.51 12.18
N VAL A 134 -4.22 -8.24 11.82
CA VAL A 134 -4.78 -7.22 12.71
C VAL A 134 -5.61 -6.23 11.92
N ASP A 135 -6.77 -5.86 12.48
CA ASP A 135 -7.70 -4.89 11.89
C ASP A 135 -7.57 -3.55 12.60
N ILE A 136 -7.30 -2.51 11.83
CA ILE A 136 -7.13 -1.13 12.30
C ILE A 136 -8.34 -0.33 11.85
N PRO A 137 -9.06 0.36 12.75
CA PRO A 137 -10.20 1.19 12.35
C PRO A 137 -9.81 2.32 11.39
N ALA A 138 -10.45 2.37 10.22
CA ALA A 138 -10.35 3.46 9.24
C ALA A 138 -11.35 4.60 9.55
N THR A 139 -11.51 4.90 10.83
CA THR A 139 -12.43 5.94 11.35
C THR A 139 -11.72 6.90 12.31
N TRP A 140 -10.44 6.66 12.59
CA TRP A 140 -9.66 7.49 13.48
C TRP A 140 -9.37 8.84 12.86
N GLN A 141 -9.41 9.84 13.73
CA GLN A 141 -9.13 11.23 13.42
C GLN A 141 -7.64 11.50 13.55
N GLN A 142 -7.20 12.69 13.18
CA GLN A 142 -5.82 13.10 13.41
C GLN A 142 -5.41 12.92 14.87
N GLY A 143 -4.28 12.25 15.11
CA GLY A 143 -3.78 12.01 16.46
C GLY A 143 -2.85 10.81 16.56
N ARG A 144 -2.32 10.58 17.77
CA ARG A 144 -1.52 9.40 18.09
C ARG A 144 -2.33 8.44 18.95
N TYR A 145 -2.40 7.18 18.51
CA TYR A 145 -3.17 6.13 19.15
C TYR A 145 -2.24 5.04 19.68
N SER A 146 -2.51 4.57 20.89
CA SER A 146 -1.95 3.31 21.39
C SER A 146 -2.71 2.15 20.74
N PHE A 147 -2.00 1.20 20.17
CA PHE A 147 -2.57 0.06 19.47
C PHE A 147 -1.68 -1.17 19.67
N GLU A 148 -2.23 -2.21 20.27
CA GLU A 148 -1.48 -3.43 20.53
C GLU A 148 -1.38 -4.29 19.27
N PHE A 149 -0.18 -4.34 18.70
CA PHE A 149 0.10 -5.21 17.57
C PHE A 149 0.43 -6.63 18.04
N PRO A 150 -0.06 -7.68 17.35
CA PRO A 150 0.40 -9.05 17.56
C PRO A 150 1.92 -9.16 17.43
N GLU A 151 2.53 -10.09 18.16
CA GLU A 151 4.00 -10.24 18.22
C GLU A 151 4.65 -10.38 16.84
N ALA A 152 3.98 -11.05 15.90
CA ALA A 152 4.45 -11.24 14.53
C ALA A 152 4.71 -9.91 13.79
N PHE A 153 4.07 -8.81 14.17
CA PHE A 153 4.30 -7.50 13.57
C PHE A 153 5.47 -6.73 14.19
N LYS A 154 6.01 -7.17 15.34
CA LYS A 154 7.07 -6.44 16.04
C LYS A 154 8.38 -6.38 15.27
N ALA A 155 8.65 -7.34 14.40
CA ALA A 155 9.80 -7.32 13.51
C ALA A 155 9.62 -6.36 12.32
N THR A 156 8.40 -5.95 12.02
CA THR A 156 8.08 -5.07 10.89
C THR A 156 8.57 -3.65 11.18
N PRO A 157 9.27 -3.00 10.23
CA PRO A 157 9.63 -1.60 10.34
C PRO A 157 8.37 -0.72 10.31
N GLU A 158 8.57 0.60 10.40
CA GLU A 158 7.50 1.55 10.17
C GLU A 158 6.83 1.34 8.81
N VAL A 159 5.50 1.48 8.79
CA VAL A 159 4.68 1.39 7.59
C VAL A 159 3.84 2.65 7.47
N ILE A 160 3.90 3.32 6.33
CA ILE A 160 3.01 4.45 6.02
C ILE A 160 1.91 3.93 5.12
N MET A 161 0.70 3.82 5.65
CA MET A 161 -0.47 3.34 4.92
C MET A 161 -1.31 4.53 4.44
N LEU A 162 -1.69 4.51 3.17
CA LEU A 162 -2.74 5.37 2.63
C LEU A 162 -4.09 4.79 3.04
N VAL A 163 -4.86 5.56 3.80
CA VAL A 163 -6.13 5.11 4.39
C VAL A 163 -7.23 6.08 4.01
N SER A 164 -8.28 5.55 3.38
CA SER A 164 -9.52 6.28 3.14
C SER A 164 -10.42 6.21 4.38
N VAL A 165 -10.50 7.30 5.12
CA VAL A 165 -11.24 7.44 6.38
C VAL A 165 -12.69 7.79 6.10
N TYR A 166 -13.61 6.99 6.63
CA TYR A 166 -15.05 7.20 6.50
C TYR A 166 -15.62 7.94 7.70
N HIS A 167 -16.32 9.05 7.45
CA HIS A 167 -17.07 9.76 8.47
C HIS A 167 -18.56 9.46 8.41
N ASN A 168 -19.22 9.40 9.57
CA ASN A 168 -20.65 9.13 9.69
C ASN A 168 -21.56 10.11 8.90
N LEU A 169 -21.02 11.26 8.46
CA LEU A 169 -21.71 12.28 7.66
C LEU A 169 -21.49 12.14 6.13
N GLY A 170 -20.83 11.06 5.67
CA GLY A 170 -20.75 10.71 4.25
C GLY A 170 -19.54 11.26 3.50
N GLY A 171 -18.59 11.90 4.19
CA GLY A 171 -17.31 12.31 3.61
C GLY A 171 -16.28 11.16 3.66
N LEU A 172 -15.54 11.01 2.56
CA LEU A 172 -14.36 10.15 2.47
C LEU A 172 -13.13 11.06 2.49
N GLU A 173 -12.31 10.94 3.52
CA GLU A 173 -11.06 11.68 3.63
C GLU A 173 -9.87 10.75 3.40
N GLN A 174 -8.80 11.26 2.81
CA GLN A 174 -7.52 10.57 2.77
C GLN A 174 -6.69 10.94 3.99
N ALA A 175 -6.11 9.90 4.58
CA ALA A 175 -5.23 9.97 5.72
C ALA A 175 -3.99 9.11 5.49
N LEU A 176 -2.92 9.44 6.22
CA LEU A 176 -1.76 8.58 6.41
C LEU A 176 -1.85 7.96 7.79
N TYR A 177 -1.81 6.64 7.84
CA TYR A 177 -1.62 5.89 9.08
C TYR A 177 -0.16 5.51 9.12
N ILE A 178 0.62 6.24 9.91
CA ILE A 178 2.04 5.98 10.15
C ILE A 178 2.10 5.00 11.31
N VAL A 179 2.30 3.73 10.97
CA VAL A 179 2.24 2.59 11.88
C VAL A 179 3.63 2.29 12.42
N HIS A 180 3.72 2.20 13.75
CA HIS A 180 4.92 1.85 14.49
C HIS A 180 4.67 0.56 15.28
N PRO A 181 4.79 -0.63 14.66
CA PRO A 181 4.44 -1.89 15.31
C PRO A 181 5.22 -2.14 16.60
N GLN A 182 6.52 -1.83 16.60
CA GLN A 182 7.42 -1.98 17.76
C GLN A 182 6.96 -1.15 18.96
N GLU A 183 6.46 0.05 18.72
CA GLU A 183 6.02 0.99 19.76
C GLU A 183 4.57 0.81 20.19
N ASN A 184 3.82 -0.12 19.58
CA ASN A 184 2.37 -0.21 19.77
C ASN A 184 1.66 1.13 19.52
N ALA A 185 2.04 1.82 18.44
CA ALA A 185 1.52 3.14 18.15
C ALA A 185 1.16 3.32 16.68
N ILE A 186 0.14 4.14 16.43
CA ILE A 186 -0.22 4.61 15.09
C ILE A 186 -0.42 6.13 15.18
N ASN A 187 0.28 6.88 14.33
CA ASN A 187 -0.01 8.29 14.11
C ASN A 187 -0.92 8.41 12.89
N VAL A 188 -2.09 8.99 13.09
CA VAL A 188 -3.05 9.29 12.03
C VAL A 188 -2.90 10.75 11.65
N VAL A 189 -2.73 10.99 10.35
CA VAL A 189 -2.45 12.29 9.76
C VAL A 189 -3.45 12.52 8.64
N LEU A 190 -4.31 13.54 8.77
CA LEU A 190 -5.23 13.91 7.69
C LEU A 190 -4.48 14.75 6.65
N LEU A 191 -4.87 14.60 5.38
CA LEU A 191 -4.28 15.35 4.27
C LEU A 191 -5.24 16.46 3.83
N ASP A 192 -5.38 17.50 4.65
CA ASP A 192 -6.37 18.57 4.43
C ASP A 192 -6.24 19.23 3.04
N TRP A 193 -5.00 19.45 2.59
CA TRP A 193 -4.74 20.00 1.25
C TRP A 193 -5.29 19.12 0.11
N TRP A 194 -5.39 17.80 0.34
CA TRP A 194 -5.97 16.84 -0.59
C TRP A 194 -7.48 16.75 -0.41
N ASN A 195 -7.95 16.69 0.83
CA ASN A 195 -9.36 16.50 1.19
C ASN A 195 -10.22 17.72 0.88
N GLU A 196 -9.66 18.92 1.03
CA GLU A 196 -10.31 20.21 0.73
C GLU A 196 -9.88 20.78 -0.63
N GLY A 197 -8.98 20.09 -1.34
CA GLY A 197 -8.47 20.50 -2.64
C GLY A 197 -9.44 20.22 -3.78
N ASP A 198 -9.23 20.91 -4.91
CA ASP A 198 -9.99 20.70 -6.15
C ASP A 198 -9.40 19.53 -6.96
N PHE A 199 -9.55 18.31 -6.42
CA PHE A 199 -9.09 17.08 -7.06
C PHE A 199 -10.26 16.24 -7.56
N ASP A 200 -10.07 15.64 -8.74
CA ASP A 200 -11.00 14.67 -9.28
C ASP A 200 -10.66 13.27 -8.73
N PHE A 201 -11.27 12.89 -7.60
CA PHE A 201 -11.03 11.59 -6.96
C PHE A 201 -11.40 10.37 -7.83
N GLY A 202 -12.09 10.56 -8.97
CA GLY A 202 -12.34 9.51 -9.95
C GLY A 202 -11.14 9.22 -10.85
N TYR A 203 -10.22 10.18 -11.00
CA TYR A 203 -9.09 10.10 -11.92
C TYR A 203 -7.73 10.44 -11.30
N GLN A 204 -7.72 11.06 -10.12
CA GLN A 204 -6.55 11.47 -9.36
C GLN A 204 -6.57 10.74 -8.02
N TRP A 205 -5.46 10.10 -7.69
CA TRP A 205 -5.29 9.41 -6.42
C TRP A 205 -3.83 9.50 -5.97
N ILE A 206 -3.61 9.37 -4.67
CA ILE A 206 -2.28 9.16 -4.10
C ILE A 206 -2.03 7.65 -4.09
N THR A 207 -0.86 7.20 -4.56
CA THR A 207 -0.53 5.76 -4.65
C THR A 207 0.63 5.34 -3.76
N LYS A 208 1.54 6.27 -3.45
CA LYS A 208 2.73 5.99 -2.64
C LYS A 208 3.05 7.18 -1.78
N VAL A 209 3.41 6.93 -0.52
CA VAL A 209 4.00 7.92 0.38
C VAL A 209 5.10 7.26 1.19
N GLY A 210 6.28 7.89 1.25
CA GLY A 210 7.43 7.39 1.98
C GLY A 210 8.14 8.45 2.80
N ARG A 211 8.86 7.99 3.83
CA ARG A 211 9.71 8.84 4.67
C ARG A 211 10.95 9.26 3.88
N GLY A 212 11.19 10.56 3.77
CA GLY A 212 12.42 11.13 3.24
C GLY A 212 13.23 11.89 4.30
N PRO A 213 14.30 12.58 3.88
CA PRO A 213 15.22 13.23 4.79
C PRO A 213 14.56 14.33 5.64
N GLY A 214 14.98 14.44 6.90
CA GLY A 214 14.55 15.49 7.81
C GLY A 214 13.09 15.36 8.29
N GLY A 215 12.55 14.13 8.28
CA GLY A 215 11.15 13.90 8.67
C GLY A 215 10.16 14.49 7.65
N ARG A 216 10.53 14.56 6.37
CA ARG A 216 9.58 14.93 5.31
C ARG A 216 8.95 13.67 4.74
N LEU A 217 7.72 13.77 4.27
CA LEU A 217 7.05 12.69 3.56
C LEU A 217 6.97 13.06 2.08
N PHE A 218 7.37 12.11 1.24
CA PHE A 218 7.39 12.25 -0.21
C PHE A 218 6.32 11.36 -0.81
N GLY A 219 5.48 11.91 -1.68
CA GLY A 219 4.37 11.19 -2.26
C GLY A 219 4.29 11.30 -3.78
N THR A 220 3.57 10.35 -4.38
CA THR A 220 3.21 10.35 -5.80
C THR A 220 1.87 9.65 -6.02
N GLY A 221 1.34 9.76 -7.24
CA GLY A 221 0.01 9.28 -7.59
C GLY A 221 -0.20 9.23 -9.10
N PHE A 222 -1.38 8.79 -9.55
CA PHE A 222 -1.74 8.95 -10.97
C PHE A 222 -2.41 10.30 -11.17
N ARG A 223 -2.03 10.98 -12.27
CA ARG A 223 -2.53 12.29 -12.69
C ARG A 223 -2.36 13.41 -11.65
N ILE A 224 -1.37 13.26 -10.76
CA ILE A 224 -0.92 14.30 -9.84
C ILE A 224 0.60 14.37 -9.90
N ASN A 225 1.16 15.57 -9.70
CA ASN A 225 2.61 15.70 -9.58
C ASN A 225 3.08 15.04 -8.27
N PRO A 226 4.31 14.53 -8.21
CA PRO A 226 4.90 14.17 -6.92
C PRO A 226 4.93 15.37 -5.99
N PHE A 227 4.89 15.12 -4.68
CA PHE A 227 4.71 16.16 -3.68
C PHE A 227 5.50 15.89 -2.41
N VAL A 228 5.68 16.94 -1.62
CA VAL A 228 6.28 16.88 -0.28
C VAL A 228 5.30 17.41 0.75
N VAL A 229 5.14 16.67 1.84
CA VAL A 229 4.39 17.11 3.02
C VAL A 229 5.24 16.95 4.29
N LYS A 230 4.89 17.68 5.35
CA LYS A 230 5.42 17.45 6.70
C LYS A 230 4.85 16.14 7.27
N GLU A 231 5.45 15.60 8.33
CA GLU A 231 4.87 14.45 9.05
C GLU A 231 3.48 14.73 9.62
N THR A 232 3.15 16.01 9.81
CA THR A 232 1.84 16.48 10.26
C THR A 232 0.81 16.55 9.13
N GLY A 233 1.16 16.20 7.89
CA GLY A 233 0.26 16.21 6.73
C GLY A 233 0.20 17.54 5.99
N GLU A 234 0.80 18.60 6.54
CA GLU A 234 0.85 19.92 5.92
C GLU A 234 1.62 19.88 4.59
N PHE A 235 0.99 20.37 3.52
CA PHE A 235 1.59 20.47 2.20
C PHE A 235 2.76 21.45 2.19
N ILE A 236 3.88 21.05 1.58
CA ILE A 236 5.04 21.91 1.38
C ILE A 236 5.08 22.37 -0.07
N GLU A 237 5.23 21.43 -1.01
CA GLU A 237 5.38 21.77 -2.43
C GLU A 237 5.09 20.60 -3.38
N TRP A 238 4.85 20.95 -4.64
CA TRP A 238 4.84 20.03 -5.76
C TRP A 238 6.25 19.90 -6.32
N ILE A 239 6.71 18.68 -6.55
CA ILE A 239 7.98 18.42 -7.21
C ILE A 239 7.73 18.34 -8.71
N GLN A 240 8.39 19.21 -9.46
CA GLN A 240 8.37 19.17 -10.92
C GLN A 240 9.31 18.06 -11.41
N PRO A 241 8.81 17.09 -12.19
CA PRO A 241 9.67 16.14 -12.87
C PRO A 241 10.61 16.89 -13.84
N PRO A 242 11.88 16.48 -14.00
CA PRO A 242 12.73 16.96 -15.08
C PRO A 242 12.01 16.80 -16.42
N SER A 243 12.18 17.76 -17.33
CA SER A 243 11.54 17.77 -18.66
C SER A 243 11.69 16.44 -19.41
N ASP A 244 12.81 15.75 -19.21
CA ASP A 244 13.19 14.53 -19.93
C ASP A 244 12.65 13.25 -19.26
N SER A 245 12.10 13.36 -18.04
CA SER A 245 11.47 12.26 -17.31
C SER A 245 10.00 12.02 -17.69
N LEU A 246 9.40 12.94 -18.47
CA LEU A 246 8.00 12.87 -18.94
C LEU A 246 7.75 11.77 -20.00
N GLY A 247 8.79 11.02 -20.39
CA GLY A 247 8.71 9.92 -21.36
C GLY A 247 7.97 8.66 -20.88
N SER A 248 7.61 8.54 -19.59
CA SER A 248 7.05 7.28 -19.06
C SER A 248 5.81 7.40 -18.16
N GLN A 249 5.29 8.61 -17.88
CA GLN A 249 4.05 8.78 -17.10
C GLN A 249 2.78 9.00 -17.93
N ARG A 250 2.82 8.78 -19.25
CA ARG A 250 1.58 8.51 -20.00
C ARG A 250 1.17 7.07 -19.75
N ILE A 251 0.47 6.83 -18.66
CA ILE A 251 -0.35 5.63 -18.54
C ILE A 251 -1.40 5.73 -19.65
N PRO A 252 -1.53 4.74 -20.55
CA PRO A 252 -2.53 4.76 -21.60
C PRO A 252 -3.95 4.84 -21.00
N PRO A 253 -4.94 5.33 -21.76
CA PRO A 253 -6.31 5.50 -21.30
C PRO A 253 -6.91 4.21 -20.71
#